data_AF-A4NXB4-F1
#
_entry.id   AF-A4NXB4-F1
#
_cell.length_a   1.000
_cell.length_b   1.000
_cell.length_c   1.000
_cell.angle_alpha   90.00
_cell.angle_beta   90.00
_cell.angle_gamma   90.00
#
_symmetry.space_group_name_H-M   'P 1'
#
loop_
_entity.id
_entity.type
_entity.pdbx_description
1 polymer ?
#
loop_
_entity_poly.entity_id
_entity_poly.type
_entity_poly.pdbx_seq_one_letter_code
_entity_poly.pdbx_strand_id
1 'polypeptide(L)' 'MMDIRHLRYFVSIVDNDFNLSRASQNLYVSQPALSMMITEFENRENIQIFKRASGKIIGLTFAGKIIIVMQKK' A
#
# COMPACT_ATOMS: atom_id res chain seq x y z
N MET A 1 -14.24 3.40 0.95
CA MET A 1 -14.14 2.38 -0.11
C MET A 1 -12.85 2.52 -0.92
N MET A 2 -12.16 1.43 -1.18
CA MET A 2 -10.96 1.39 -2.02
C MET A 2 -11.32 1.74 -3.47
N ASP A 3 -10.59 2.68 -4.08
CA ASP A 3 -10.69 2.97 -5.51
C ASP A 3 -9.55 2.30 -6.29
N ILE A 4 -9.63 2.32 -7.62
CA ILE A 4 -8.65 1.71 -8.51
C ILE A 4 -7.22 2.28 -8.33
N ARG A 5 -7.09 3.54 -7.89
CA ARG A 5 -5.79 4.18 -7.65
C ARG A 5 -5.14 3.64 -6.39
N HIS A 6 -5.89 3.56 -5.29
CA HIS A 6 -5.40 2.95 -4.04
C HIS A 6 -4.97 1.50 -4.28
N LEU A 7 -5.72 0.78 -5.10
CA LEU A 7 -5.38 -0.59 -5.46
C LEU A 7 -4.09 -0.70 -6.26
N ARG A 8 -3.91 0.16 -7.28
CA ARG A 8 -2.67 0.21 -8.06
C ARG A 8 -1.46 0.56 -7.18
N TYR A 9 -1.63 1.47 -6.23
CA TYR A 9 -0.58 1.82 -5.28
C TYR A 9 -0.24 0.66 -4.36
N PHE A 10 -1.26 0.04 -3.79
CA PHE A 10 -1.10 -1.13 -2.94
C PHE A 10 -0.33 -2.26 -3.63
N VAL A 11 -0.76 -2.65 -4.85
CA VAL A 11 -0.10 -3.71 -5.63
C VAL A 11 1.34 -3.30 -5.97
N SER A 12 1.56 -2.08 -6.45
CA SER A 12 2.91 -1.60 -6.77
C SER A 12 3.87 -1.65 -5.57
N ILE A 13 3.39 -1.35 -4.36
CA ILE A 13 4.23 -1.44 -3.15
C ILE A 13 4.63 -2.87 -2.86
N VAL A 14 3.70 -3.82 -3.05
CA VAL A 14 3.96 -5.24 -2.82
C VAL A 14 4.92 -5.79 -3.88
N ASP A 15 4.72 -5.43 -5.15
CA ASP A 15 5.57 -5.86 -6.27
C ASP A 15 7.00 -5.28 -6.18
N ASN A 16 7.19 -4.22 -5.39
CA ASN A 16 8.50 -3.61 -5.13
C ASN A 16 9.06 -3.96 -3.75
N ASP A 17 8.71 -5.12 -3.19
CA ASP A 17 9.23 -5.60 -1.89
C ASP A 17 9.05 -4.59 -0.75
N PHE A 18 7.93 -3.88 -0.73
CA PHE A 18 7.59 -2.83 0.23
C PHE A 18 8.51 -1.59 0.19
N ASN A 19 9.33 -1.45 -0.85
CA ASN A 19 10.16 -0.28 -1.07
C ASN A 19 9.33 0.88 -1.64
N LEU A 20 8.91 1.80 -0.76
CA LEU A 20 8.10 2.97 -1.14
C LEU A 20 8.78 3.88 -2.17
N SER A 21 10.10 4.03 -2.13
CA SER A 21 10.84 4.86 -3.09
C SER A 21 10.81 4.27 -4.49
N ARG A 22 10.99 2.95 -4.61
CA ARG A 22 10.93 2.25 -5.90
C ARG A 22 9.49 2.21 -6.43
N ALA A 23 8.53 1.93 -5.56
CA ALA A 23 7.11 1.92 -5.92
C ALA A 23 6.64 3.29 -6.44
N SER A 24 7.04 4.39 -5.78
CA SER A 24 6.66 5.74 -6.22
C SER A 24 7.26 6.12 -7.57
N GLN A 25 8.49 5.69 -7.85
CA GLN A 25 9.13 5.88 -9.16
C GLN A 25 8.36 5.14 -10.27
N ASN A 26 8.00 3.86 -10.06
CA ASN A 26 7.23 3.08 -11.04
C ASN A 26 5.81 3.65 -11.27
N LEU A 27 5.26 4.33 -10.26
CA LEU A 27 3.94 4.94 -10.32
C LEU A 27 3.96 6.38 -10.85
N TYR A 28 5.14 6.95 -11.12
CA TYR A 28 5.33 8.35 -11.50
C TYR A 28 4.67 9.33 -10.50
N VAL A 29 4.80 9.05 -9.19
CA VAL A 29 4.34 9.90 -8.10
C VAL A 29 5.47 10.17 -7.11
N SER A 30 5.31 11.16 -6.24
CA SER A 30 6.26 11.38 -5.15
C SER A 30 6.09 10.33 -4.05
N GLN A 31 7.19 9.93 -3.41
CA GLN A 31 7.14 9.00 -2.27
C GLN A 31 6.29 9.53 -1.10
N PRO A 32 6.35 10.84 -0.72
CA PRO A 32 5.47 11.38 0.31
C PRO A 32 3.99 11.27 -0.06
N ALA A 33 3.62 11.54 -1.32
CA ALA A 33 2.24 11.40 -1.78
C ALA A 33 1.78 9.94 -1.71
N LEU A 34 2.62 8.98 -2.13
CA LEU A 34 2.31 7.56 -2.02
C LEU A 34 2.09 7.14 -0.56
N SER A 35 2.97 7.56 0.36
CA SER A 35 2.83 7.27 1.79
C SER A 35 1.56 7.88 2.38
N MET A 36 1.22 9.11 1.99
CA MET A 36 0.02 9.82 2.46
C MET A 36 -1.25 9.11 1.99
N MET A 37 -1.34 8.76 0.70
CA MET A 37 -2.52 8.09 0.14
C MET A 37 -2.80 6.72 0.78
N ILE A 38 -1.76 5.95 1.12
CA ILE A 38 -1.93 4.70 1.88
C ILE A 38 -2.47 4.98 3.28
N THR A 39 -1.85 5.94 3.98
CA THR A 39 -2.19 6.25 5.37
C THR A 39 -3.61 6.80 5.48
N GLU A 40 -4.02 7.68 4.56
CA GLU A 40 -5.39 8.17 4.46
C GLU A 40 -6.38 7.04 4.22
N PHE A 41 -6.05 6.11 3.32
CA PHE A 41 -6.89 4.94 3.07
C PHE A 41 -7.05 4.08 4.32
N GLU A 42 -5.95 3.70 4.97
CA GLU A 42 -5.96 2.88 6.18
C GLU A 42 -6.75 3.55 7.31
N ASN A 43 -6.60 4.86 7.49
CA ASN A 43 -7.33 5.64 8.50
C ASN A 43 -8.81 5.73 8.18
N ARG A 44 -9.17 6.01 6.93
CA ARG A 44 -10.57 6.19 6.50
C ARG A 44 -11.37 4.89 6.63
N GLU A 45 -10.77 3.75 6.30
CA GLU A 45 -11.42 2.45 6.46
C GLU A 45 -11.23 1.84 7.85
N ASN A 46 -10.45 2.49 8.74
CA ASN A 46 -10.04 1.96 10.04
C ASN A 46 -9.44 0.55 9.97
N ILE A 47 -8.60 0.31 8.96
CA ILE A 47 -7.96 -0.97 8.68
C ILE A 47 -6.47 -0.75 8.43
N GLN A 48 -5.62 -1.50 9.12
CA GLN A 48 -4.20 -1.56 8.80
C GLN A 48 -3.96 -2.65 7.75
N ILE A 49 -3.35 -2.28 6.63
CA ILE A 49 -3.00 -3.16 5.50
C ILE A 49 -1.52 -3.52 5.57
N PHE A 50 -0.70 -2.56 5.97
CA PHE A 50 0.74 -2.68 6.01
C PHE A 50 1.27 -2.80 7.44
N LYS A 51 2.23 -3.69 7.64
CA LYS A 51 3.02 -3.76 8.86
C LYS A 51 4.12 -2.70 8.79
N ARG A 52 4.29 -1.94 9.87
CA ARG A 52 5.32 -0.91 9.98
C ARG A 52 6.32 -1.25 11.09
N ALA A 53 7.61 -1.02 10.82
CA ALA A 53 8.67 -1.05 11.82
C ALA A 53 9.60 0.15 11.59
N SER A 54 9.87 0.90 12.66
CA SER A 54 10.70 2.13 12.61
C SER A 54 10.28 3.08 11.48
N GLY A 55 8.96 3.25 11.28
CA GLY A 55 8.39 4.12 10.25
C GLY A 55 8.41 3.56 8.81
N LYS A 56 8.96 2.37 8.57
CA LYS A 56 9.02 1.73 7.24
C LYS A 56 7.99 0.62 7.10
N ILE A 57 7.47 0.43 5.90
CA ILE A 57 6.64 -0.75 5.57
C ILE A 57 7.55 -1.97 5.45
N ILE A 58 7.21 -3.04 6.16
CA ILE A 58 7.99 -4.28 6.21
C ILE A 58 7.19 -5.51 5.77
N GLY A 59 5.93 -5.33 5.41
CA GLY A 59 5.07 -6.44 5.02
C GLY A 59 3.59 -6.12 5.07
N LEU A 60 2.77 -7.16 4.90
CA LEU A 60 1.31 -7.08 4.97
C LEU A 60 0.79 -7.56 6.32
N THR A 61 -0.28 -6.92 6.78
CA THR A 61 -1.15 -7.45 7.83
C THR A 61 -1.99 -8.61 7.29
N PHE A 62 -2.78 -9.24 8.15
CA PHE A 62 -3.76 -10.25 7.69
C PHE A 62 -4.76 -9.65 6.70
N ALA A 63 -5.32 -8.47 7.00
CA ALA A 63 -6.23 -7.77 6.10
C ALA A 63 -5.58 -7.46 4.74
N GLY A 64 -4.32 -7.00 4.74
CA GLY A 64 -3.59 -6.75 3.49
C GLY A 64 -3.39 -7.99 2.62
N LYS A 65 -3.16 -9.16 3.24
CA LYS A 65 -3.08 -10.44 2.50
C LYS A 65 -4.40 -10.81 1.84
N ILE A 66 -5.53 -10.63 2.54
CA ILE A 66 -6.86 -10.91 1.98
C ILE A 66 -7.13 -10.03 0.76
N ILE A 67 -6.78 -8.74 0.81
CA ILE A 67 -6.95 -7.81 -0.32
C ILE A 67 -6.20 -8.31 -1.57
N ILE A 68 -4.96 -8.78 -1.44
CA ILE A 68 -4.22 -9.35 -2.59
C ILE A 68 -4.91 -10.60 -3.14
N VAL A 69 -5.34 -11.50 -2.27
CA VAL A 69 -5.98 -12.76 -2.70
C VAL A 69 -7.28 -12.46 -3.45
N MET A 70 -8.04 -11.46 -3.00
CA MET A 70 -9.27 -11.03 -3.68
C MET A 70 -9.01 -10.37 -5.04
N GLN A 71 -7.81 -9.84 -5.31
CA GLN A 71 -7.46 -9.25 -6.60
C GLN A 71 -7.03 -10.25 -7.66
N LYS A 72 -6.45 -11.38 -7.24
CA LYS A 72 -5.98 -12.41 -8.17
C LYS A 72 -7.09 -13.35 -8.64
N LYS A 73 -8.35 -13.04 -8.35
CA LYS A 73 -9.53 -13.87 -8.59
C LYS A 73 -10.52 -13.10 -9.45
#